data_AF-A0A7S0QCH3-F1
#
_entry.id   AF-A0A7S0QCH3-F1
#
_cell.length_a   1.000
_cell.length_b   1.000
_cell.length_c   1.000
_cell.angle_alpha   90.00
_cell.angle_beta   90.00
_cell.angle_gamma   90.00
#
_symmetry.space_group_name_H-M   'P 1'
#
loop_
_entity.id
_entity.type
_entity.pdbx_description
1 polymer ?
#
loop_
_entity_poly.entity_id
_entity_poly.type
_entity_poly.pdbx_seq_one_letter_code
_entity_poly.pdbx_strand_id
1 'polypeptide(L)'
;AVRVFSAAELELVLCGVGSVDPADWRAHATYAGATAAGPLGPDTPLAQWFWQYVTSRSDAERALLLKFCSGSGRVPCGGFGELLGLHGKCPFSLVCVGGPDERLPMASTCFNMLKVPDYSSYEVLEERLRVAVLYGSQGFTFA
;
A
#
# COMPACT_ATOMS: atom_id res chain seq x y z
N ALA A 1 29.03 8.59 11.39
CA ALA A 1 28.15 8.74 10.22
C ALA A 1 26.70 8.80 10.72
N VAL A 2 26.06 9.96 10.63
CA VAL A 2 24.67 10.14 11.10
C VAL A 2 23.75 9.71 9.95
N ARG A 3 23.06 8.57 10.09
CA ARG A 3 21.98 8.18 9.16
C ARG A 3 20.86 9.22 9.31
N VAL A 4 20.65 10.02 8.28
CA VAL A 4 19.53 10.95 8.21
C VAL A 4 18.30 10.11 7.89
N PHE A 5 17.46 9.85 8.90
CA PHE A 5 16.16 9.23 8.69
C PHE A 5 15.31 10.13 7.79
N SER A 6 14.57 9.54 6.86
CA SER A 6 13.51 10.28 6.15
C SER A 6 12.44 10.75 7.14
N ALA A 7 11.66 11.78 6.79
CA ALA A 7 10.58 12.26 7.65
C ALA A 7 9.59 11.13 8.05
N ALA A 8 9.39 10.15 7.18
CA ALA A 8 8.57 8.98 7.45
C ALA A 8 9.21 8.00 8.43
N GLU A 9 10.51 7.71 8.28
CA GLU A 9 11.24 6.87 9.22
C GLU A 9 11.40 7.55 10.58
N LEU A 10 11.58 8.89 10.60
CA LEU A 10 11.70 9.67 11.82
C LEU A 10 10.39 9.69 12.62
N GLU A 11 9.24 9.87 11.95
CA GLU A 11 7.94 9.77 12.59
C GLU A 11 7.70 8.37 13.18
N LEU A 12 8.10 7.32 12.45
CA LEU A 12 7.99 5.93 12.87
C LEU A 12 8.88 5.62 14.10
N VAL A 13 10.10 6.18 14.14
CA VAL A 13 11.01 6.09 15.29
C VAL A 13 10.49 6.86 16.50
N LEU A 14 9.88 8.04 16.31
CA LEU A 14 9.40 8.89 17.41
C LEU A 14 8.07 8.41 18.02
N CYS A 15 7.20 7.79 17.21
CA CYS A 15 5.82 7.48 17.61
C CYS A 15 5.58 6.01 17.96
N GLY A 16 6.55 5.12 17.74
CA GLY A 16 6.40 3.68 17.93
C GLY A 16 5.64 3.01 16.78
N VAL A 17 5.92 1.72 16.56
CA VAL A 17 5.29 0.91 15.52
C VAL A 17 4.00 0.32 16.08
N GLY A 18 2.86 0.88 15.71
CA GLY A 18 1.60 0.15 15.86
C GLY A 18 1.66 -1.08 14.97
N SER A 19 1.38 -2.28 15.50
CA SER A 19 1.41 -3.51 14.72
C SER A 19 0.33 -3.47 13.64
N VAL A 20 0.74 -3.48 12.37
CA VAL A 20 -0.18 -3.59 11.23
C VAL A 20 -0.51 -5.07 11.03
N ASP A 21 -1.76 -5.46 11.31
CA ASP A 21 -2.25 -6.82 11.07
C ASP A 21 -2.66 -7.00 9.59
N PRO A 22 -1.94 -7.83 8.80
CA PRO A 22 -2.28 -8.09 7.40
C PRO A 22 -3.64 -8.76 7.22
N ALA A 23 -4.07 -9.59 8.18
CA ALA A 23 -5.32 -10.33 8.08
C ALA A 23 -6.52 -9.38 8.24
N ASP A 24 -6.48 -8.50 9.23
CA ASP A 24 -7.49 -7.45 9.43
C ASP A 24 -7.53 -6.48 8.24
N TRP A 25 -6.36 -6.10 7.72
CA TRP A 25 -6.28 -5.24 6.53
C TRP A 25 -6.94 -5.91 5.32
N ARG A 26 -6.63 -7.18 5.08
CA ARG A 26 -7.22 -7.94 3.97
C ARG A 26 -8.73 -8.12 4.11
N ALA A 27 -9.22 -8.38 5.32
CA ALA A 27 -10.65 -8.59 5.58
C ALA A 27 -11.51 -7.36 5.27
N HIS A 28 -10.93 -6.16 5.37
CA HIS A 28 -11.61 -4.89 5.14
C HIS A 28 -11.23 -4.22 3.81
N ALA A 29 -10.45 -4.88 2.97
CA ALA A 29 -10.04 -4.35 1.68
C ALA A 29 -11.12 -4.53 0.62
N THR A 30 -11.22 -3.53 -0.26
CA THR A 30 -12.06 -3.59 -1.47
C THR A 30 -11.21 -3.71 -2.72
N TYR A 31 -11.80 -4.24 -3.80
CA TYR A 31 -11.11 -4.51 -5.06
C TYR A 31 -11.89 -3.87 -6.22
N ALA A 32 -11.19 -3.24 -7.15
CA ALA A 32 -11.80 -2.65 -8.34
C ALA A 32 -10.90 -2.74 -9.58
N GLY A 33 -11.48 -2.52 -10.75
CA GLY A 33 -10.78 -2.65 -12.04
C GLY A 33 -10.76 -4.09 -12.54
N ALA A 34 -9.95 -4.34 -13.57
CA ALA A 34 -9.86 -5.63 -14.23
C ALA A 34 -8.41 -5.96 -14.60
N THR A 35 -8.09 -7.24 -14.47
CA THR A 35 -6.90 -7.90 -15.03
C THR A 35 -7.22 -8.45 -16.41
N ALA A 36 -6.21 -8.93 -17.14
CA ALA A 36 -6.39 -9.67 -18.39
C ALA A 36 -7.28 -10.91 -18.24
N ALA A 37 -7.32 -11.52 -17.04
CA ALA A 37 -8.13 -12.69 -16.74
C ALA A 37 -9.58 -12.36 -16.31
N GLY A 38 -9.91 -11.09 -16.08
CA GLY A 38 -11.23 -10.65 -15.63
C GLY A 38 -11.20 -9.65 -14.47
N PRO A 39 -12.36 -9.38 -13.84
CA PRO A 39 -12.48 -8.42 -12.75
C PRO A 39 -11.52 -8.71 -11.59
N LEU A 40 -10.92 -7.67 -11.03
CA LEU A 40 -10.06 -7.82 -9.86
C LEU A 40 -10.91 -8.21 -8.65
N GLY A 41 -10.49 -9.28 -7.97
CA GLY A 41 -11.15 -9.78 -6.77
C GLY A 41 -10.16 -10.46 -5.82
N PRO A 42 -10.60 -10.85 -4.61
CA PRO A 42 -9.71 -11.37 -3.56
C PRO A 42 -8.97 -12.65 -3.95
N ASP A 43 -9.51 -13.43 -4.90
CA ASP A 43 -8.94 -14.70 -5.36
C ASP A 43 -8.11 -14.56 -6.65
N THR A 44 -8.01 -13.35 -7.21
CA THR A 44 -7.19 -13.12 -8.40
C THR A 44 -5.70 -13.21 -8.06
N PRO A 45 -4.85 -13.68 -8.99
CA PRO A 45 -3.40 -13.77 -8.75
C PRO A 45 -2.80 -12.45 -8.26
N LEU A 46 -3.16 -11.33 -8.88
CA LEU A 46 -2.67 -10.00 -8.50
C LEU A 46 -3.01 -9.63 -7.04
N ALA A 47 -4.23 -9.91 -6.58
CA ALA A 47 -4.63 -9.67 -5.20
C ALA A 47 -3.90 -10.61 -4.23
N GLN A 48 -3.76 -11.89 -4.58
CA GLN A 48 -3.03 -12.87 -3.76
C GLN A 48 -1.55 -12.50 -3.61
N TRP A 49 -0.91 -12.07 -4.70
CA TRP A 49 0.47 -11.59 -4.71
C TRP A 49 0.65 -10.35 -3.84
N PHE A 50 -0.28 -9.39 -3.93
CA PHE A 50 -0.27 -8.23 -3.05
C PHE A 50 -0.29 -8.63 -1.57
N TRP A 51 -1.22 -9.52 -1.17
CA TRP A 51 -1.30 -9.95 0.23
C TRP A 51 -0.14 -10.84 0.68
N GLN A 52 0.41 -11.65 -0.22
CA GLN A 52 1.66 -12.38 0.01
C GLN A 52 2.81 -11.41 0.29
N TYR A 53 2.95 -10.35 -0.51
CA TYR A 53 3.92 -9.29 -0.28
C TYR A 53 3.71 -8.66 1.11
N VAL A 54 2.51 -8.15 1.42
CA VAL A 54 2.20 -7.50 2.72
C VAL A 54 2.53 -8.40 3.91
N THR A 55 2.17 -9.68 3.84
CA THR A 55 2.39 -10.65 4.92
C THR A 55 3.87 -10.93 5.14
N SER A 56 4.66 -10.97 4.07
CA SER A 56 6.10 -11.25 4.11
C SER A 56 6.97 -10.07 4.58
N ARG A 57 6.39 -8.88 4.79
CA ARG A 57 7.12 -7.68 5.23
C ARG A 57 7.23 -7.59 6.75
N SER A 58 8.21 -6.84 7.24
CA SER A 58 8.30 -6.47 8.65
C SER A 58 7.22 -5.46 9.05
N ASP A 59 6.98 -5.26 10.34
CA ASP A 59 6.02 -4.25 10.82
C ASP A 59 6.36 -2.84 10.35
N ALA A 60 7.66 -2.49 10.32
CA ALA A 60 8.12 -1.19 9.84
C ALA A 60 7.81 -1.00 8.35
N GLU A 61 8.05 -2.01 7.52
CA GLU A 61 7.75 -1.98 6.09
C GLU A 61 6.24 -1.95 5.83
N ARG A 62 5.44 -2.68 6.63
CA ARG A 62 3.97 -2.60 6.56
C ARG A 62 3.45 -1.22 6.91
N ALA A 63 4.01 -0.59 7.94
CA ALA A 63 3.65 0.79 8.32
C ALA A 63 4.03 1.79 7.22
N LEU A 64 5.18 1.62 6.56
CA LEU A 64 5.56 2.44 5.41
C LEU A 64 4.62 2.25 4.21
N LEU A 65 4.24 1.00 3.91
CA LEU A 65 3.25 0.71 2.86
C LEU A 65 1.89 1.31 3.21
N LEU A 66 1.44 1.18 4.46
CA LEU A 66 0.18 1.77 4.91
C LEU A 66 0.21 3.29 4.74
N LYS A 67 1.32 3.94 5.14
CA LYS A 67 1.52 5.38 4.95
C LYS A 67 1.53 5.76 3.47
N PHE A 68 2.13 4.96 2.61
CA PHE A 68 2.08 5.19 1.16
C PHE A 68 0.63 5.17 0.65
N CYS A 69 -0.19 4.21 1.10
CA CYS A 69 -1.57 4.05 0.64
C CYS A 69 -2.57 5.05 1.25
N SER A 70 -2.41 5.43 2.52
CA SER A 70 -3.39 6.22 3.29
C SER A 70 -2.89 7.59 3.73
N GLY A 71 -1.60 7.89 3.58
CA GLY A 71 -0.96 9.08 4.15
C GLY A 71 -0.68 8.98 5.65
N SER A 72 -1.16 7.94 6.33
CA SER A 72 -0.96 7.69 7.76
C SER A 72 -0.30 6.33 8.00
N GLY A 73 0.75 6.28 8.81
CA GLY A 73 1.37 5.02 9.24
C GLY A 73 0.60 4.27 10.32
N ARG A 74 -0.58 4.77 10.74
CA ARG A 74 -1.34 4.24 11.89
C ARG A 74 -2.69 3.68 11.48
N VAL A 75 -3.03 2.55 12.09
CA VAL A 75 -4.37 1.96 12.05
C VAL A 75 -5.22 2.64 13.14
N PRO A 76 -6.48 3.04 12.85
CA PRO A 76 -7.41 3.53 13.86
C PRO A 76 -7.62 2.51 14.99
N CYS A 77 -8.03 2.95 16.18
CA CYS A 77 -8.26 2.05 17.32
C CYS A 77 -9.30 0.95 17.03
N GLY A 78 -10.20 1.16 16.07
CA GLY A 78 -11.19 0.18 15.60
C GLY A 78 -10.71 -0.75 14.47
N GLY A 79 -9.42 -0.74 14.13
CA GLY A 79 -8.86 -1.57 13.06
C GLY A 79 -9.02 -0.99 11.66
N PHE A 80 -8.71 -1.79 10.64
CA PHE A 80 -8.79 -1.40 9.23
C PHE A 80 -10.22 -1.14 8.76
N GLY A 81 -11.21 -1.72 9.45
CA GLY A 81 -12.62 -1.43 9.23
C GLY A 81 -12.99 0.04 9.50
N GLU A 82 -12.22 0.76 10.32
CA GLU A 82 -12.51 2.15 10.69
C GLU A 82 -11.57 3.16 10.00
N LEU A 83 -10.88 2.74 8.93
CA LEU A 83 -10.05 3.65 8.14
C LEU A 83 -10.85 4.87 7.70
N LEU A 84 -10.27 6.06 7.89
CA LEU A 84 -10.86 7.33 7.51
C LEU A 84 -10.18 7.85 6.23
N GLY A 85 -10.98 8.44 5.36
CA GLY A 85 -10.55 9.25 4.23
C GLY A 85 -11.08 10.68 4.37
N LEU A 86 -11.10 11.43 3.28
CA LEU A 86 -11.47 12.86 3.30
C LEU A 86 -12.92 13.13 3.76
N HIS A 87 -13.84 12.16 3.55
CA HIS A 87 -15.27 12.30 3.82
C HIS A 87 -15.80 11.29 4.85
N GLY A 88 -14.96 10.84 5.78
CA GLY A 88 -15.31 9.85 6.80
C GLY A 88 -14.77 8.46 6.46
N LYS A 89 -15.48 7.41 6.88
CA LYS A 89 -15.04 6.02 6.73
C LYS A 89 -14.77 5.66 5.26
N CYS A 90 -13.54 5.27 4.96
CA CYS A 90 -13.04 4.97 3.64
C CYS A 90 -12.12 3.75 3.72
N PRO A 91 -12.61 2.54 3.37
CA PRO A 91 -11.80 1.33 3.40
C PRO A 91 -10.64 1.39 2.42
N PHE A 92 -9.60 0.60 2.69
CA PHE A 92 -8.52 0.43 1.72
C PHE A 92 -9.05 -0.19 0.41
N SER A 93 -8.58 0.31 -0.73
CA SER A 93 -9.00 -0.15 -2.06
C SER A 93 -7.79 -0.52 -2.91
N LEU A 94 -7.70 -1.78 -3.34
CA LEU A 94 -6.74 -2.23 -4.36
C LEU A 94 -7.40 -2.15 -5.73
N VAL A 95 -6.83 -1.36 -6.64
CA VAL A 95 -7.43 -1.07 -7.95
C VAL A 95 -6.47 -1.46 -9.07
N CYS A 96 -6.90 -2.37 -9.95
CA CYS A 96 -6.15 -2.64 -11.17
C CYS A 96 -6.43 -1.55 -12.21
N VAL A 97 -5.38 -0.89 -12.69
CA VAL A 97 -5.48 0.16 -13.73
C VAL A 97 -4.91 -0.28 -15.09
N GLY A 98 -4.48 -1.54 -15.20
CA GLY A 98 -3.77 -2.06 -16.37
C GLY A 98 -2.49 -1.28 -16.68
N GLY A 99 -1.95 -1.53 -17.87
CA GLY A 99 -0.68 -0.97 -18.32
C GLY A 99 0.50 -1.91 -18.08
N PRO A 100 1.69 -1.50 -18.54
CA PRO A 100 2.83 -2.42 -18.64
C PRO A 100 3.61 -2.52 -17.31
N ASP A 101 4.45 -3.54 -17.20
CA ASP A 101 5.20 -3.91 -15.98
C ASP A 101 6.16 -2.81 -15.49
N GLU A 102 6.59 -1.88 -16.34
CA GLU A 102 7.48 -0.78 -15.96
C GLU A 102 6.76 0.30 -15.15
N ARG A 103 5.42 0.37 -15.22
CA ARG A 103 4.66 1.36 -14.49
C ARG A 103 4.72 1.06 -12.99
N LEU A 104 5.02 2.09 -12.20
CA LEU A 104 4.98 1.99 -10.74
C LEU A 104 3.54 2.08 -10.21
N PRO A 105 3.23 1.42 -9.09
CA PRO A 105 1.95 1.59 -8.43
C PRO A 105 1.82 3.01 -7.89
N MET A 106 0.60 3.52 -7.83
CA MET A 106 0.28 4.88 -7.40
C MET A 106 -0.74 4.85 -6.28
N ALA A 107 -0.55 5.69 -5.27
CA ALA A 107 -1.53 5.84 -4.20
C ALA A 107 -2.39 7.10 -4.38
N SER A 108 -3.64 7.03 -3.92
CA SER A 108 -4.50 8.19 -3.72
C SER A 108 -4.94 8.19 -2.26
N THR A 109 -4.13 8.84 -1.43
CA THR A 109 -4.21 8.79 0.04
C THR A 109 -5.54 9.30 0.58
N CYS A 110 -6.13 10.32 -0.05
CA CYS A 110 -7.47 10.84 0.31
C CYS A 110 -8.58 9.78 0.29
N PHE A 111 -8.35 8.67 -0.41
CA PHE A 111 -9.29 7.57 -0.63
C PHE A 111 -8.74 6.20 -0.19
N ASN A 112 -7.63 6.16 0.55
CA ASN A 112 -6.97 4.91 0.96
C ASN A 112 -6.80 3.91 -0.20
N MET A 113 -6.45 4.43 -1.39
CA MET A 113 -6.50 3.66 -2.63
C MET A 113 -5.10 3.40 -3.18
N LEU A 114 -4.79 2.14 -3.47
CA LEU A 114 -3.60 1.72 -4.18
C LEU A 114 -3.96 1.26 -5.59
N LYS A 115 -3.45 1.96 -6.59
CA LYS A 115 -3.59 1.63 -8.01
C LYS A 115 -2.37 0.83 -8.46
N VAL A 116 -2.60 -0.38 -8.94
CA VAL A 116 -1.56 -1.29 -9.43
C VAL A 116 -1.79 -1.60 -10.91
N PRO A 117 -0.74 -1.64 -11.74
CA PRO A 117 -0.78 -2.29 -13.04
C PRO A 117 -1.12 -3.78 -12.92
N ASP A 118 -1.52 -4.38 -14.04
CA ASP A 118 -1.75 -5.82 -14.13
C ASP A 118 -0.42 -6.54 -14.33
N TYR A 119 0.36 -6.63 -13.25
CA TYR A 119 1.72 -7.16 -13.31
C TYR A 119 1.76 -8.62 -13.78
N SER A 120 2.78 -8.95 -14.56
CA SER A 120 2.91 -10.30 -15.14
C SER A 120 3.32 -11.38 -14.12
N SER A 121 3.96 -11.01 -13.00
CA SER A 121 4.40 -11.95 -11.97
C SER A 121 4.48 -11.33 -10.56
N TYR A 122 4.62 -12.19 -9.55
CA TYR A 122 4.85 -11.79 -8.16
C TYR A 122 6.13 -10.96 -8.01
N GLU A 123 7.22 -11.37 -8.67
CA GLU A 123 8.53 -10.73 -8.57
C GLU A 123 8.48 -9.29 -9.09
N VAL A 124 7.76 -9.06 -10.21
CA VAL A 124 7.54 -7.71 -10.75
C VAL A 124 6.75 -6.88 -9.75
N LEU A 125 5.65 -7.41 -9.20
CA LEU A 125 4.84 -6.72 -8.20
C LEU A 125 5.67 -6.35 -6.96
N GLU A 126 6.47 -7.28 -6.44
CA GLU A 126 7.32 -7.06 -5.27
C GLU A 126 8.36 -5.97 -5.53
N GLU A 127 9.08 -6.03 -6.65
CA GLU A 127 10.07 -5.03 -7.02
C GLU A 127 9.43 -3.64 -7.14
N ARG A 128 8.31 -3.54 -7.85
CA ARG A 128 7.64 -2.27 -8.14
C ARG A 128 7.02 -1.66 -6.88
N LEU A 129 6.42 -2.45 -6.01
CA LEU A 129 5.92 -1.98 -4.71
C LEU A 129 7.07 -1.49 -3.83
N ARG A 130 8.19 -2.22 -3.77
CA ARG A 130 9.36 -1.82 -2.99
C ARG A 130 9.90 -0.48 -3.47
N VAL A 131 10.04 -0.31 -4.79
CA VAL A 131 10.48 0.96 -5.39
C VAL A 131 9.49 2.08 -5.08
N ALA A 132 8.19 1.87 -5.27
CA ALA A 132 7.19 2.91 -5.03
C ALA A 132 7.09 3.32 -3.56
N VAL A 133 7.19 2.39 -2.60
CA VAL A 133 7.14 2.73 -1.18
C VAL A 133 8.41 3.48 -0.74
N LEU A 134 9.59 3.06 -1.23
CA LEU A 134 10.86 3.68 -0.85
C LEU A 134 11.04 5.09 -1.45
N TYR A 135 10.66 5.26 -2.71
CA TYR A 135 10.92 6.50 -3.45
C TYR A 135 9.67 7.38 -3.61
N GLY A 136 8.47 6.81 -3.62
CA GLY A 136 7.22 7.54 -3.82
C GLY A 136 6.75 8.34 -2.60
N SER A 137 7.30 8.10 -1.41
CA SER A 137 7.06 8.96 -0.23
C SER A 137 7.82 10.29 -0.32
N GLN A 138 8.85 10.36 -1.16
CA GLN A 138 9.47 11.62 -1.57
C GLN A 138 8.64 12.09 -2.76
N GLY A 139 7.63 12.94 -2.52
CA GLY A 139 6.86 13.53 -3.61
C GLY A 139 7.80 14.03 -4.72
N PHE A 140 7.41 13.87 -5.98
CA PHE A 140 8.19 14.37 -7.12
C PHE A 140 8.32 15.90 -7.01
N THR A 141 9.29 16.37 -6.23
CA THR A 141 9.81 17.73 -6.33
C THR A 141 10.75 17.69 -7.52
N PHE A 142 10.26 18.12 -8.67
CA PHE A 142 11.16 18.62 -9.69
C PHE A 142 11.94 19.79 -9.07
N ALA A 143 13.26 19.73 -9.17
CA ALA A 143 14.11 20.89 -9.02
C ALA A 143 13.78 21.94 -10.10
#